data_AF-A0A662JIU4-F1
#
_entry.id   AF-A0A662JIU4-F1
#
_cell.length_a   1.000
_cell.length_b   1.000
_cell.length_c   1.000
_cell.angle_alpha   90.00
_cell.angle_beta   90.00
_cell.angle_gamma   90.00
#
_symmetry.space_group_name_H-M   'P 1'
#
loop_
_entity.id
_entity.type
_entity.pdbx_description
1 polymer ?
#
loop_
_entity_poly.entity_id
_entity_poly.type
_entity_poly.pdbx_seq_one_letter_code
_entity_poly.pdbx_strand_id
1 'polypeptide(L)'
;MLYPVKPAMATVKVIVPLDSLEELESRVAEHFGRAPYFALVELKGREARVEFLENPRRLGRPPGAYVAEMGIDYVVIKGGIGAKALALLRESGVKVLEVEGSKLMDVIEALKAGKYREYTGEGCPGKRGS
;
A
#
# COMPACT_ATOMS: atom_id res chain seq x y z
N MET A 1 8.85 -4.33 42.58
CA MET A 1 9.61 -3.74 41.46
C MET A 1 8.83 -4.05 40.19
N LEU A 2 7.97 -3.14 39.75
CA LEU A 2 7.21 -3.30 38.51
C LEU A 2 8.07 -2.79 37.36
N TYR A 3 8.46 -3.68 36.45
CA TYR A 3 9.09 -3.27 35.19
C TYR A 3 8.03 -2.56 34.35
N PRO A 4 8.26 -1.33 33.84
CA PRO A 4 7.34 -0.76 32.88
C PRO A 4 7.38 -1.64 31.62
N VAL A 5 6.26 -2.29 31.32
CA VAL A 5 6.04 -2.87 30.00
C VAL A 5 6.16 -1.71 29.01
N LYS A 6 7.19 -1.71 28.16
CA LYS A 6 7.26 -0.75 27.04
C LYS A 6 5.95 -0.90 26.26
N PRO A 7 5.19 0.17 26.01
CA PRO A 7 4.02 0.04 25.16
C PRO A 7 4.50 -0.55 23.83
N ALA A 8 3.90 -1.67 23.43
CA ALA A 8 4.18 -2.25 22.13
C ALA A 8 3.84 -1.17 21.11
N MET A 9 4.86 -0.65 20.42
CA MET A 9 4.63 0.28 19.31
C MET A 9 3.70 -0.40 18.32
N ALA A 10 2.58 0.25 17.99
CA ALA A 10 1.62 -0.26 17.04
C ALA A 10 2.33 -0.49 15.70
N THR A 11 2.14 -1.68 15.13
CA THR A 11 2.61 -1.99 13.78
C THR A 11 1.63 -1.41 12.78
N VAL A 12 2.13 -0.64 11.82
CA VAL A 12 1.35 -0.10 10.70
C VAL A 12 1.66 -0.91 9.45
N LYS A 13 0.62 -1.44 8.80
CA LYS A 13 0.73 -2.25 7.59
C LYS A 13 0.33 -1.45 6.36
N VAL A 14 1.21 -1.41 5.38
CA VAL A 14 1.04 -0.60 4.17
C VAL A 14 1.26 -1.47 2.93
N ILE A 15 0.37 -1.37 1.95
CA ILE A 15 0.58 -1.96 0.63
C ILE A 15 1.09 -0.91 -0.34
N VAL A 16 2.20 -1.22 -1.01
CA VAL A 16 2.78 -0.38 -2.06
C VAL A 16 2.73 -1.15 -3.39
N PRO A 17 1.99 -0.67 -4.41
CA PRO A 17 1.97 -1.29 -5.73
C PRO A 17 3.29 -1.05 -6.46
N LEU A 18 3.84 -2.09 -7.10
CA LEU A 18 5.15 -2.04 -7.76
C LEU A 18 5.09 -2.54 -9.22
N ASP A 19 5.85 -1.89 -10.10
CA ASP A 19 6.03 -2.27 -11.51
C ASP A 19 7.23 -3.21 -11.74
N SER A 20 8.20 -3.19 -10.82
CA SER A 20 9.36 -4.08 -10.83
C SER A 20 9.58 -4.74 -9.47
N LEU A 21 10.37 -5.81 -9.44
CA LEU A 21 10.76 -6.51 -8.22
C LEU A 21 12.28 -6.44 -8.07
N GLU A 22 12.74 -5.30 -7.56
CA GLU A 22 14.15 -4.94 -7.36
C GLU A 22 14.36 -4.54 -5.89
N GLU A 23 13.76 -5.30 -4.97
CA GLU A 23 13.76 -5.05 -3.53
C GLU A 23 13.38 -3.60 -3.17
N LEU A 24 14.26 -2.86 -2.50
CA LEU A 24 14.05 -1.45 -2.13
C LEU A 24 14.11 -0.49 -3.32
N GLU A 25 14.74 -0.89 -4.42
CA GLU A 25 14.82 -0.10 -5.65
C GLU A 25 13.62 -0.30 -6.57
N SER A 26 12.72 -1.23 -6.24
CA SER A 26 11.49 -1.50 -6.99
C SER A 26 10.71 -0.23 -7.28
N ARG A 27 10.29 -0.05 -8.54
CA ARG A 27 9.52 1.13 -8.94
C ARG A 27 8.07 1.03 -8.48
N VAL A 28 7.55 2.12 -7.91
CA VAL A 28 6.14 2.24 -7.51
C VAL A 28 5.28 2.38 -8.75
N ALA A 29 4.26 1.54 -8.86
CA ALA A 29 3.37 1.52 -10.00
C ALA A 29 2.40 2.71 -10.00
N GLU A 30 2.16 3.28 -11.18
CA GLU A 30 1.22 4.39 -11.34
C GLU A 30 -0.24 3.97 -11.16
N HIS A 31 -0.55 2.68 -11.39
CA HIS A 31 -1.91 2.14 -11.37
C HIS A 31 -2.01 0.96 -10.43
N PHE A 32 -2.61 1.16 -9.25
CA PHE A 32 -2.75 0.13 -8.21
C PHE A 32 -3.30 -1.20 -8.75
N GLY A 33 -4.39 -1.14 -9.52
CA GLY A 33 -5.07 -2.34 -9.99
C GLY A 33 -4.37 -3.10 -11.13
N ARG A 34 -3.30 -2.54 -11.70
CA ARG A 34 -2.53 -3.12 -12.82
C ARG A 34 -1.10 -3.50 -12.43
N ALA A 35 -0.65 -3.06 -11.26
CA ALA A 35 0.69 -3.36 -10.76
C ALA A 35 0.93 -4.88 -10.75
N PRO A 36 2.03 -5.40 -11.32
CA PRO A 36 2.33 -6.82 -11.29
C PRO A 36 2.62 -7.34 -9.87
N TYR A 37 3.10 -6.47 -8.98
CA TYR A 37 3.50 -6.84 -7.62
C TYR A 37 2.96 -5.84 -6.58
N PHE A 38 2.92 -6.28 -5.33
CA PHE A 38 2.68 -5.47 -4.15
C PHE A 38 3.82 -5.69 -3.14
N ALA A 39 4.28 -4.65 -2.49
CA ALA A 39 5.08 -4.76 -1.27
C ALA A 39 4.19 -4.52 -0.06
N LEU A 40 4.12 -5.52 0.83
CA LEU A 40 3.57 -5.38 2.17
C LEU A 40 4.68 -4.86 3.09
N VAL A 41 4.54 -3.61 3.51
CA VAL A 41 5.46 -2.92 4.41
C VAL A 41 4.85 -2.89 5.81
N GLU A 42 5.53 -3.50 6.77
CA GLU A 42 5.19 -3.42 8.19
C GLU A 42 6.13 -2.43 8.88
N LEU A 43 5.59 -1.31 9.35
CA LEU A 43 6.32 -0.26 10.06
C LEU A 43 6.10 -0.38 11.56
N LYS A 44 7.19 -0.43 12.34
CA LYS A 44 7.16 -0.45 13.80
C LYS A 44 8.19 0.54 14.35
N GLY A 45 7.75 1.76 14.63
CA GLY A 45 8.65 2.85 15.00
C GLY A 45 9.62 3.19 13.86
N ARG A 46 10.91 2.84 14.01
CA ARG A 46 11.94 3.06 12.98
C ARG A 46 12.19 1.83 12.11
N GLU A 47 11.75 0.67 12.55
CA GLU A 47 11.93 -0.61 11.86
C GLU A 47 10.90 -0.74 10.74
N ALA A 48 11.34 -1.30 9.60
CA ALA A 48 10.47 -1.64 8.48
C ALA A 48 10.78 -3.06 8.02
N ARG A 49 9.76 -3.89 7.88
CA ARG A 49 9.84 -5.18 7.22
C ARG A 49 9.09 -5.10 5.90
N VAL A 50 9.63 -5.70 4.86
CA VAL A 50 9.04 -5.72 3.52
C VAL A 50 8.85 -7.17 3.10
N GLU A 51 7.64 -7.50 2.66
CA GLU A 51 7.31 -8.75 1.98
C GLU A 51 6.77 -8.44 0.59
N PHE A 52 7.22 -9.19 -0.42
CA PHE A 52 6.79 -9.00 -1.80
C PHE A 52 5.75 -10.04 -2.19
N LEU A 53 4.66 -9.57 -2.77
CA LEU A 53 3.49 -10.34 -3.17
C LEU A 53 3.23 -10.15 -4.65
N GLU A 54 2.85 -11.22 -5.35
CA GLU A 54 2.34 -11.09 -6.72
C GLU A 54 0.90 -10.57 -6.70
N ASN A 55 0.54 -9.77 -7.70
CA ASN A 55 -0.84 -9.31 -7.83
C ASN A 55 -1.76 -10.49 -8.23
N PRO A 56 -2.78 -10.83 -7.41
CA PRO A 56 -3.65 -11.97 -7.66
C PRO A 56 -4.62 -11.72 -8.83
N ARG A 57 -4.56 -10.56 -9.49
CA ARG A 57 -5.24 -10.29 -10.76
C ARG A 57 -4.94 -11.35 -11.81
N ARG A 58 -3.71 -11.88 -11.85
CA ARG A 58 -3.35 -13.00 -12.76
C ARG A 58 -4.18 -14.27 -12.49
N LEU A 59 -4.67 -14.42 -11.26
CA LEU A 59 -5.51 -15.52 -10.80
C LEU A 59 -7.01 -15.17 -10.86
N GLY A 60 -7.39 -14.06 -11.51
CA GLY A 60 -8.78 -13.62 -11.63
C GLY A 60 -9.35 -12.93 -10.39
N ARG A 61 -8.56 -12.74 -9.32
CA ARG A 61 -9.03 -12.09 -8.09
C ARG A 61 -8.86 -10.56 -8.18
N PRO A 62 -9.87 -9.76 -7.82
CA PRO A 62 -9.74 -8.30 -7.78
C PRO A 62 -8.70 -7.86 -6.73
N PRO A 63 -7.69 -7.04 -7.09
CA PRO A 63 -6.63 -6.65 -6.15
C PRO A 63 -7.14 -5.85 -4.96
N GLY A 64 -8.19 -5.03 -5.14
CA GLY A 64 -8.79 -4.27 -4.03
C GLY A 64 -9.41 -5.17 -2.97
N ALA A 65 -10.08 -6.26 -3.39
CA ALA A 65 -10.65 -7.24 -2.46
C ALA A 65 -9.54 -8.02 -1.73
N TYR A 66 -8.54 -8.49 -2.47
CA TYR A 66 -7.39 -9.19 -1.88
C TYR A 66 -6.72 -8.38 -0.78
N VAL A 67 -6.42 -7.11 -1.04
CA VAL A 67 -5.77 -6.22 -0.09
C VAL A 67 -6.68 -5.90 1.10
N ALA A 68 -7.98 -5.68 0.87
CA ALA A 68 -8.96 -5.45 1.94
C ALA A 68 -9.02 -6.60 2.95
N GLU A 69 -8.86 -7.85 2.49
CA GLU A 69 -8.91 -9.05 3.34
C GLU A 69 -7.62 -9.27 4.15
N MET A 70 -6.53 -8.54 3.87
CA MET A 70 -5.22 -8.70 4.54
C MET A 70 -5.12 -7.99 5.90
N GLY A 71 -6.13 -7.20 6.29
CA GLY A 71 -6.10 -6.41 7.53
C GLY A 71 -4.96 -5.39 7.53
N ILE A 72 -4.83 -4.63 6.45
CA ILE A 72 -3.84 -3.57 6.28
C ILE A 72 -4.42 -2.20 6.66
N ASP A 73 -3.57 -1.26 7.05
CA ASP A 73 -4.01 0.08 7.45
C ASP A 73 -4.06 1.04 6.25
N TYR A 74 -3.08 0.94 5.35
CA TYR A 74 -2.89 1.90 4.26
C TYR A 74 -2.54 1.25 2.91
N VAL A 75 -2.99 1.86 1.82
CA VAL A 75 -2.52 1.59 0.45
C VAL A 75 -1.88 2.85 -0.12
N VAL A 76 -0.68 2.73 -0.67
CA VAL A 76 -0.01 3.83 -1.37
C VAL A 76 -0.45 3.87 -2.83
N ILE A 77 -0.70 5.07 -3.34
CA ILE A 77 -0.92 5.34 -4.77
C ILE A 77 0.00 6.47 -5.22
N LYS A 78 0.41 6.43 -6.49
CA LYS A 78 1.14 7.51 -7.16
C LYS A 78 0.31 8.20 -8.25
N GLY A 79 -0.55 7.44 -8.91
CA GLY A 79 -1.46 7.95 -9.92
C GLY A 79 -2.88 7.56 -9.60
N GLY A 80 -3.35 6.49 -10.24
CA GLY A 80 -4.75 6.10 -10.22
C GLY A 80 -5.04 4.85 -9.40
N ILE A 81 -6.13 4.91 -8.64
CA ILE A 81 -6.85 3.74 -8.15
C ILE A 81 -8.24 3.69 -8.79
N GLY A 82 -8.69 2.50 -9.17
CA GLY A 82 -10.03 2.34 -9.73
C GLY A 82 -11.11 2.55 -8.66
N ALA A 83 -12.21 3.23 -9.01
CA ALA A 83 -13.28 3.57 -8.07
C ALA A 83 -13.80 2.35 -7.28
N LYS A 84 -13.94 1.19 -7.93
CA LYS A 84 -14.34 -0.06 -7.26
C LYS A 84 -13.33 -0.54 -6.23
N ALA A 85 -12.02 -0.46 -6.54
CA ALA A 85 -10.99 -0.87 -5.60
C ALA A 85 -10.92 0.12 -4.43
N LEU A 86 -11.04 1.42 -4.71
CA LEU A 86 -11.07 2.45 -3.69
C LEU A 86 -12.24 2.29 -2.72
N ALA A 87 -13.44 2.03 -3.25
CA ALA A 87 -14.63 1.76 -2.42
C ALA A 87 -14.40 0.58 -1.47
N LEU A 88 -13.95 -0.57 -1.99
CA LEU A 88 -13.69 -1.77 -1.19
C LEU A 88 -12.66 -1.53 -0.08
N LEU A 89 -11.57 -0.81 -0.39
CA LEU A 89 -10.55 -0.46 0.61
C LEU A 89 -11.16 0.40 1.73
N ARG A 90 -11.89 1.46 1.36
CA ARG A 90 -12.53 2.37 2.34
C ARG A 90 -13.57 1.65 3.20
N GLU A 91 -14.42 0.83 2.60
CA GLU A 91 -15.42 0.01 3.30
C GLU A 91 -14.77 -0.94 4.31
N SER A 92 -13.54 -1.38 4.04
CA SER A 92 -12.76 -2.27 4.91
C SER A 92 -11.91 -1.50 5.94
N GLY A 93 -12.08 -0.18 6.05
CA GLY A 93 -11.32 0.68 6.96
C GLY A 93 -9.90 1.01 6.49
N VAL A 94 -9.53 0.59 5.28
CA VAL A 94 -8.21 0.84 4.70
C VAL A 94 -8.17 2.25 4.09
N LYS A 95 -7.18 3.03 4.52
CA LYS A 95 -6.95 4.38 4.01
C LYS A 95 -6.05 4.35 2.78
N VAL A 96 -6.21 5.31 1.88
CA VAL A 96 -5.36 5.42 0.70
C VAL A 96 -4.47 6.65 0.86
N LEU A 97 -3.18 6.50 0.59
CA LEU A 97 -2.17 7.53 0.75
C LEU A 97 -1.51 7.88 -0.57
N GLU A 98 -1.30 9.17 -0.80
CA GLU A 98 -0.39 9.68 -1.81
C GLU A 98 0.95 10.00 -1.15
N VAL A 99 2.01 9.44 -1.72
CA VAL A 99 3.38 9.56 -1.20
C VAL A 99 4.29 10.00 -2.36
N GLU A 100 5.14 11.00 -2.10
CA GLU A 100 6.15 11.40 -3.07
C GLU A 100 7.27 10.36 -3.15
N GLY A 101 7.76 10.12 -4.36
CA GLY A 101 8.80 9.11 -4.61
C GLY A 101 8.54 8.28 -5.85
N SER A 102 9.53 7.48 -6.23
CA SER A 102 9.44 6.59 -7.39
C SER A 102 9.87 5.16 -7.08
N LYS A 103 10.66 4.99 -6.02
CA LYS A 103 11.15 3.71 -5.53
C LYS A 103 10.49 3.35 -4.21
N LEU A 104 10.47 2.06 -3.90
CA LEU A 104 9.97 1.55 -2.62
C LEU A 104 10.69 2.17 -1.42
N MET A 105 12.01 2.37 -1.51
CA MET A 105 12.80 3.04 -0.47
C MET A 105 12.28 4.44 -0.16
N ASP A 106 12.03 5.26 -1.20
CA ASP A 106 11.50 6.62 -1.04
C ASP A 106 10.18 6.61 -0.26
N VAL A 107 9.29 5.68 -0.60
CA VAL A 107 7.98 5.52 0.03
C VAL A 107 8.14 5.12 1.50
N ILE A 108 9.01 4.16 1.81
CA ILE A 108 9.27 3.73 3.19
C ILE A 108 9.81 4.89 4.03
N GLU A 109 10.76 5.67 3.50
CA GLU A 109 11.32 6.83 4.19
C GLU A 109 10.27 7.94 4.40
N ALA A 110 9.47 8.22 3.39
CA ALA A 110 8.38 9.19 3.48
C ALA A 110 7.31 8.78 4.51
N LEU A 111 6.94 7.50 4.55
CA LEU A 111 6.02 6.96 5.56
C LEU A 111 6.59 7.10 6.97
N LYS A 112 7.86 6.76 7.18
CA LYS A 112 8.56 6.93 8.47
C LYS A 112 8.64 8.40 8.88
N ALA A 113 8.78 9.31 7.93
CA ALA A 113 8.85 10.75 8.17
C ALA A 113 7.48 11.43 8.29
N GLY A 114 6.37 10.70 8.12
CA GLY A 114 5.02 11.30 8.10
C GLY A 114 4.76 12.19 6.89
N LYS A 115 5.52 12.04 5.80
CA LYS A 115 5.42 12.84 4.58
C LYS A 115 4.51 12.16 3.56
N TYR A 116 3.21 12.21 3.80
CA TYR A 116 2.19 11.66 2.92
C TYR A 116 0.88 12.44 3.05
N ARG A 117 -0.02 12.27 2.10
CA ARG A 117 -1.38 12.83 2.15
C ARG A 117 -2.40 11.72 2.01
N GLU A 118 -3.50 11.83 2.74
CA GLU A 118 -4.63 10.92 2.55
C GLU A 118 -5.36 11.26 1.25
N TYR A 119 -5.56 10.27 0.39
CA TYR A 119 -6.27 10.40 -0.86
C TYR A 119 -7.79 10.39 -0.63
N THR A 120 -8.41 11.55 -0.87
CA THR A 120 -9.86 11.77 -0.68
C THR A 120 -10.66 11.81 -1.98
N GLY A 121 -10.04 11.52 -3.12
CA GLY A 121 -10.72 11.49 -4.43
C GLY A 121 -11.71 10.33 -4.60
N GLU A 122 -12.36 10.28 -5.77
CA GLU A 122 -13.37 9.26 -6.11
C GLU A 122 -12.79 8.03 -6.85
N GLY A 123 -11.50 8.08 -7.21
CA GLY A 123 -10.85 7.08 -8.05
C GLY A 123 -11.26 7.20 -9.51
N CYS A 124 -10.52 6.54 -10.39
CA CYS A 124 -10.82 6.54 -11.82
C CYS A 124 -11.93 5.53 -12.14
N PRO A 125 -12.82 5.79 -13.12
CA PRO A 125 -13.87 4.85 -13.52
C PRO A 125 -13.33 3.51 -14.04
N GLY A 126 -12.01 3.41 -14.28
CA GLY A 126 -11.33 2.20 -14.69
C GLY A 126 -11.80 1.80 -16.08
N LYS A 127 -11.15 2.32 -17.14
CA LYS A 127 -11.40 1.79 -18.48
C LYS A 127 -11.08 0.28 -18.44
N ARG A 128 -12.11 -0.56 -18.57
CA ARG A 128 -11.95 -1.93 -19.10
C ARG A 128 -11.18 -1.74 -20.41
N GLY A 129 -9.98 -2.32 -20.50
CA GLY A 129 -9.12 -2.12 -21.66
C GLY A 129 -9.89 -2.37 -22.95
N SER A 130 -9.70 -1.47 -23.91
CA SER A 130 -9.69 -1.80 -25.34
C SER A 130 -8.54 -2.76 -25.62
#